data_AF-A0AAE1AP55-F1
#
_entry.id   AF-A0AAE1AP55-F1
#
_cell.length_a   1.000
_cell.length_b   1.000
_cell.length_c   1.000
_cell.angle_alpha   90.00
_cell.angle_beta   90.00
_cell.angle_gamma   90.00
#
_symmetry.space_group_name_H-M   'P 1'
#
loop_
_entity.id
_entity.type
_entity.pdbx_description
1 polymer ?
#
loop_
_entity_poly.entity_id
_entity_poly.type
_entity_poly.pdbx_seq_one_letter_code
_entity_poly.pdbx_strand_id
1 'polypeptide(L)'
;MIQLALRMYHIPEDIQVMLDDYFSGFRMRFSTNSYTTDWINLEIGIATGCTISPILFVMAMEVILEAAEDSAGPANLGCGCYMPPLKAFMDDATIICSKENKTRRMLERLDVLMA
;
A
#
# COMPACT_ATOMS: atom_id res chain seq x y z
N MET A 1 0.91 8.55 -5.01
CA MET A 1 0.21 7.76 -3.97
C MET A 1 0.66 8.09 -2.56
N ILE A 2 1.95 8.00 -2.21
CA ILE A 2 2.42 8.27 -0.83
C ILE A 2 2.02 9.67 -0.34
N GLN A 3 2.25 10.72 -1.13
CA GLN A 3 1.84 12.09 -0.78
C GLN A 3 0.32 12.29 -0.64
N LEU A 4 -0.50 11.44 -1.29
CA LEU A 4 -1.94 11.44 -1.05
C LEU A 4 -2.25 10.80 0.31
N ALA A 5 -1.65 9.64 0.61
CA ALA A 5 -1.84 8.94 1.87
C ALA A 5 -1.41 9.79 3.08
N LEU A 6 -0.25 10.44 3.02
CA LEU A 6 0.22 11.34 4.08
C LEU A 6 -0.81 12.44 4.39
N ARG A 7 -1.43 13.02 3.36
CA ARG A 7 -2.49 14.03 3.52
C ARG A 7 -3.78 13.45 4.07
N MET A 8 -4.23 12.28 3.58
CA MET A 8 -5.44 11.62 4.06
C MET A 8 -5.35 11.21 5.53
N TYR A 9 -4.16 10.79 5.99
CA TYR A 9 -3.89 10.48 7.39
C TYR A 9 -3.49 11.69 8.23
N HIS A 10 -3.59 12.91 7.69
CA HIS A 10 -3.32 14.17 8.40
C HIS A 10 -1.91 14.22 9.02
N ILE A 11 -0.92 13.65 8.32
CA ILE A 11 0.48 13.73 8.76
C ILE A 11 0.93 15.20 8.72
N PRO A 12 1.60 15.69 9.78
CA PRO A 12 2.13 17.05 9.82
C PRO A 12 2.99 17.43 8.59
N GLU A 13 2.86 18.67 8.12
CA GLU A 13 3.53 19.16 6.90
C GLU A 13 5.07 19.10 7.00
N ASP A 14 5.62 19.37 8.19
CA ASP A 14 7.05 19.25 8.47
C ASP A 14 7.57 17.83 8.27
N ILE A 15 6.78 16.82 8.62
CA ILE A 15 7.11 15.40 8.36
C ILE A 15 6.99 15.09 6.87
N GLN A 16 5.99 15.62 6.17
CA GLN A 16 5.85 15.42 4.72
C GLN A 16 7.07 15.97 3.97
N VAL A 17 7.50 17.19 4.30
CA VAL A 17 8.70 17.83 3.73
C VAL A 17 9.95 17.02 4.05
N MET A 18 10.11 16.57 5.31
CA MET A 18 11.24 15.71 5.69
C MET A 18 11.31 14.42 4.86
N LEU A 19 10.16 13.80 4.58
CA LEU A 19 10.10 12.59 3.76
C LEU A 19 10.41 12.88 2.29
N ASP A 20 9.90 13.97 1.74
CA ASP A 20 10.23 14.39 0.37
C ASP A 20 11.73 14.67 0.23
N ASP A 21 12.33 15.37 1.19
CA ASP A 21 13.77 15.61 1.22
C ASP A 21 14.55 14.29 1.32
N TYR A 22 14.09 13.36 2.16
CA TYR A 22 14.71 12.04 2.32
C TYR A 22 14.72 11.22 1.02
N PHE A 23 13.63 11.28 0.23
CA PHE A 23 13.52 10.49 -1.01
C PHE A 23 14.00 11.22 -2.27
N SER A 24 14.00 12.56 -2.32
CA SER A 24 14.37 13.37 -3.49
C SER A 24 15.79 13.12 -4.01
N GLY A 25 16.72 12.74 -3.12
CA GLY A 25 18.11 12.45 -3.43
C GLY A 25 18.47 10.97 -3.32
N PHE A 26 17.48 10.08 -3.27
CA PHE A 26 17.71 8.67 -2.97
C PHE A 26 18.50 7.99 -4.08
N ARG A 27 19.69 7.52 -3.72
CA ARG A 27 20.60 6.80 -4.63
C ARG A 27 20.94 5.44 -4.07
N MET A 28 20.93 4.47 -4.96
CA MET A 28 21.22 3.08 -4.68
C MET A 28 22.38 2.60 -5.54
N ARG A 29 23.11 1.61 -5.04
CA ARG A 29 24.09 0.85 -5.83
C ARG A 29 24.10 -0.57 -5.32
N PHE A 30 24.48 -1.50 -6.18
CA PHE A 30 24.55 -2.91 -5.84
C PHE A 30 26.00 -3.34 -5.78
N SER A 31 26.36 -4.04 -4.71
CA SER A 31 27.69 -4.65 -4.55
C SER A 31 27.55 -6.16 -4.53
N THR A 32 28.35 -6.81 -5.36
CA THR A 32 28.56 -8.26 -5.39
C THR A 32 30.02 -8.55 -5.03
N ASN A 33 30.39 -9.83 -4.94
CA ASN A 33 31.80 -10.20 -4.69
C ASN A 33 32.75 -9.76 -5.82
N SER A 34 32.24 -9.59 -7.05
CA SER A 34 33.07 -9.32 -8.24
C SER A 34 32.99 -7.86 -8.72
N TYR A 35 31.91 -7.14 -8.44
CA TYR A 35 31.78 -5.74 -8.85
C TYR A 35 30.77 -4.96 -8.01
N THR A 36 30.87 -3.63 -8.08
CA THR A 36 29.89 -2.69 -7.56
C THR A 36 29.38 -1.83 -8.70
N THR A 37 28.06 -1.60 -8.78
CA THR A 37 27.47 -0.71 -9.79
C THR A 37 27.79 0.75 -9.48
N ASP A 38 27.67 1.61 -10.49
CA ASP A 38 27.55 3.04 -10.26
C ASP A 38 26.29 3.37 -9.45
N TRP A 39 26.21 4.61 -8.99
CA TRP A 39 25.02 5.13 -8.32
C TRP A 39 23.85 5.24 -9.30
N ILE A 40 22.71 4.70 -8.90
CA ILE A 40 21.46 4.69 -9.63
C ILE A 40 20.46 5.52 -8.82
N ASN A 41 19.74 6.43 -9.49
CA ASN A 41 18.67 7.18 -8.85
C ASN A 41 17.41 6.32 -8.74
N LEU A 42 16.72 6.37 -7.61
CA LEU A 42 15.41 5.74 -7.47
C LEU A 42 14.34 6.68 -8.04
N GLU A 43 13.88 6.43 -9.27
CA GLU A 43 12.91 7.32 -9.94
C GLU A 43 11.47 7.07 -9.49
N ILE A 44 11.09 5.81 -9.25
CA ILE A 44 9.71 5.43 -8.89
C ILE A 44 9.74 4.43 -7.73
N GLY A 45 8.85 4.64 -6.77
CA GLY A 45 8.58 3.72 -5.68
C GLY A 45 9.38 4.05 -4.43
N ILE A 46 9.61 3.00 -3.62
CA ILE A 46 10.29 3.06 -2.32
C ILE A 46 11.43 2.06 -2.32
N ALA A 47 12.47 2.35 -1.54
CA ALA A 47 13.64 1.47 -1.47
C ALA A 47 13.36 0.25 -0.58
N THR A 48 13.47 -0.95 -1.14
CA THR A 48 13.40 -2.18 -0.35
C THR A 48 14.58 -2.22 0.64
N GLY A 49 14.28 -2.51 1.91
CA GLY A 49 15.27 -2.47 3.00
C GLY A 49 15.44 -1.10 3.68
N CYS A 50 14.80 -0.04 3.20
CA CYS A 50 14.70 1.22 3.94
C CYS A 50 13.65 1.11 5.06
N THR A 51 13.98 1.59 6.26
CA THR A 51 13.13 1.40 7.46
C THR A 51 11.75 2.05 7.37
N ILE A 52 11.65 3.25 6.75
CA ILE A 52 10.37 3.95 6.63
C ILE A 52 9.52 3.42 5.46
N SER A 53 10.14 2.72 4.51
CA SER A 53 9.50 2.27 3.27
C SER A 53 8.30 1.34 3.50
N PRO A 54 8.36 0.31 4.38
CA PRO A 54 7.20 -0.52 4.71
C PRO A 54 6.02 0.27 5.29
N ILE A 55 6.28 1.30 6.09
CA ILE A 55 5.22 2.12 6.70
C ILE A 55 4.51 2.93 5.61
N LEU A 56 5.26 3.60 4.75
CA LEU A 56 4.70 4.37 3.64
C LEU A 56 3.97 3.49 2.63
N PHE A 57 4.46 2.26 2.42
CA PHE A 57 3.79 1.26 1.60
C PHE A 57 2.42 0.90 2.18
N VAL A 58 2.37 0.52 3.46
CA VAL A 58 1.12 0.16 4.13
C VAL A 58 0.14 1.33 4.12
N MET A 59 0.60 2.56 4.38
CA MET A 59 -0.27 3.74 4.31
C MET A 59 -0.86 3.95 2.90
N ALA A 60 -0.06 3.79 1.85
CA ALA A 60 -0.54 3.94 0.48
C ALA A 60 -1.51 2.81 0.09
N MET A 61 -1.23 1.58 0.52
CA MET A 61 -2.13 0.44 0.32
C MET A 61 -3.45 0.63 1.06
N GLU A 62 -3.42 1.07 2.32
CA GLU A 62 -4.63 1.25 3.12
C GLU A 62 -5.60 2.24 2.47
N VAL A 63 -5.11 3.33 1.87
CA VAL A 63 -5.96 4.26 1.08
C VAL A 63 -6.71 3.54 -0.06
N ILE A 64 -6.03 2.62 -0.76
CA ILE A 64 -6.64 1.85 -1.86
C ILE A 64 -7.66 0.86 -1.30
N LEU A 65 -7.32 0.20 -0.21
CA LEU A 65 -8.14 -0.83 0.43
C LEU A 65 -9.42 -0.23 1.03
N GLU A 66 -9.32 0.88 1.76
CA GLU A 66 -10.48 1.63 2.29
C GLU A 66 -11.39 2.09 1.15
N ALA A 67 -10.81 2.62 0.07
CA ALA A 67 -11.58 3.03 -1.11
C ALA A 67 -12.31 1.84 -1.77
N ALA A 68 -11.72 0.64 -1.75
CA ALA A 68 -12.35 -0.57 -2.28
C ALA A 68 -13.42 -1.16 -1.34
N GLU A 69 -13.23 -1.05 -0.02
CA GLU A 69 -14.08 -1.66 1.01
C GLU A 69 -15.51 -1.12 1.02
N ASP A 70 -15.72 0.14 0.65
CA ASP A 70 -16.99 0.91 0.75
C ASP A 70 -18.24 0.26 0.09
N SER A 71 -18.10 -0.90 -0.55
CA SER A 71 -19.17 -1.68 -1.17
C SER A 71 -19.54 -2.99 -0.45
N ALA A 72 -18.73 -3.49 0.49
CA ALA A 72 -18.97 -4.76 1.16
C ALA A 72 -19.15 -4.59 2.67
N GLY A 73 -20.19 -5.22 3.21
CA GLY A 73 -20.35 -5.35 4.65
C GLY A 73 -19.59 -6.59 5.17
N PRO A 74 -19.55 -6.78 6.50
CA PRO A 74 -18.87 -7.92 7.12
C PRO A 74 -19.33 -9.25 6.52
N ALA A 75 -18.39 -10.15 6.25
CA ALA A 75 -18.68 -11.50 5.82
C ALA A 75 -19.07 -12.36 7.02
N ASN A 76 -20.27 -12.95 6.96
CA ASN A 76 -20.72 -13.92 7.95
C ASN A 76 -20.10 -15.29 7.63
N LEU A 77 -19.30 -15.81 8.56
CA LEU A 77 -18.64 -17.13 8.48
C LEU A 77 -19.46 -18.25 9.13
N GLY A 78 -20.64 -17.93 9.66
CA GLY A 78 -21.48 -18.83 10.46
C GLY A 78 -21.17 -18.72 11.96
N CYS A 79 -22.05 -19.31 12.79
CA CYS A 79 -21.88 -19.41 14.25
C CYS A 79 -21.65 -18.06 14.98
N GLY A 80 -22.13 -16.95 14.42
CA GLY A 80 -21.92 -15.60 14.97
C GLY A 80 -20.54 -15.02 14.69
N CYS A 81 -19.70 -15.69 13.90
CA CYS A 81 -18.40 -15.19 13.48
C CYS A 81 -18.54 -14.30 12.24
N TYR A 82 -18.00 -13.09 12.34
CA TYR A 82 -17.92 -12.13 11.23
C TYR A 82 -16.47 -11.77 10.97
N MET A 83 -16.09 -11.64 9.70
CA MET A 83 -14.81 -11.07 9.30
C MET A 83 -15.03 -9.80 8.48
N PRO A 84 -14.09 -8.85 8.56
CA PRO A 84 -14.08 -7.73 7.62
C PRO A 84 -14.00 -8.29 6.19
N PRO A 85 -14.65 -7.61 5.24
CA PRO A 85 -14.73 -8.08 3.86
C PRO A 85 -13.39 -8.07 3.14
N LEU A 86 -12.39 -7.39 3.70
CA LEU A 86 -11.05 -7.29 3.17
C LEU A 86 -10.03 -7.47 4.31
N LYS A 87 -8.99 -8.25 4.04
CA LYS A 87 -7.82 -8.42 4.91
C LYS A 87 -6.58 -8.31 4.06
N ALA A 88 -5.62 -7.52 4.46
CA ALA A 88 -4.37 -7.38 3.71
C ALA A 88 -3.15 -7.58 4.60
N PHE A 89 -2.07 -8.03 3.97
CA PHE A 89 -0.74 -8.09 4.54
C PHE A 89 0.26 -7.64 3.47
N MET A 90 0.77 -6.42 3.60
CA MET A 90 1.55 -5.77 2.55
C MET A 90 0.78 -5.77 1.21
N ASP A 91 1.32 -6.38 0.16
CA ASP A 91 0.73 -6.47 -1.16
C ASP A 91 -0.31 -7.60 -1.30
N ASP A 92 -0.30 -8.57 -0.38
CA ASP A 92 -1.27 -9.67 -0.38
C ASP A 92 -2.61 -9.21 0.24
N ALA A 93 -3.65 -9.17 -0.58
CA ALA A 93 -5.02 -8.87 -0.13
C ALA A 93 -5.95 -10.08 -0.32
N THR A 94 -6.77 -10.37 0.69
CA THR A 94 -7.80 -11.40 0.68
C THR A 94 -9.18 -10.75 0.84
N ILE A 95 -10.06 -10.99 -0.13
CA ILE A 95 -11.46 -10.55 -0.08
C ILE A 95 -12.32 -11.70 0.43
N ILE A 96 -13.09 -11.43 1.47
CA ILE A 96 -14.01 -12.37 2.08
C ILE A 96 -15.42 -11.78 1.96
N CYS A 97 -16.30 -12.39 1.20
CA CYS A 97 -17.65 -11.89 0.99
C CYS A 97 -18.65 -13.04 1.01
N SER A 98 -19.83 -12.83 1.60
CA SER A 98 -20.87 -13.87 1.65
C SER A 98 -21.56 -14.15 0.31
N LYS A 99 -21.29 -13.36 -0.73
CA LYS A 99 -21.89 -13.49 -2.07
C LYS A 99 -20.86 -13.23 -3.15
N GLU A 100 -20.85 -14.07 -4.17
CA GLU A 100 -19.95 -13.95 -5.34
C GLU A 100 -20.02 -12.57 -6.01
N ASN A 101 -21.22 -12.03 -6.23
CA ASN A 101 -21.39 -10.72 -6.88
C ASN A 101 -20.74 -9.57 -6.10
N LYS A 102 -20.67 -9.67 -4.76
CA LYS A 102 -19.99 -8.66 -3.94
C LYS A 102 -18.47 -8.78 -4.09
N THR A 103 -17.95 -10.02 -4.10
CA THR A 103 -16.53 -10.29 -4.36
C THR A 103 -16.13 -9.75 -5.73
N ARG A 104 -16.88 -10.07 -6.78
CA ARG A 104 -16.62 -9.60 -8.15
C ARG A 104 -16.55 -8.07 -8.22
N ARG A 105 -17.56 -7.38 -7.65
CA ARG A 105 -17.58 -5.91 -7.64
C ARG A 105 -16.39 -5.30 -6.89
N MET A 106 -15.95 -5.91 -5.80
CA MET A 106 -14.78 -5.43 -5.06
C MET A 106 -13.48 -5.62 -5.85
N LEU A 107 -13.33 -6.77 -6.52
CA LEU A 107 -12.20 -7.01 -7.43
C LEU A 107 -12.17 -5.98 -8.57
N GLU A 108 -13.30 -5.73 -9.22
CA GLU A 108 -13.41 -4.72 -10.29
C GLU A 108 -13.05 -3.31 -9.78
N ARG A 109 -13.44 -2.96 -8.54
CA ARG A 109 -13.04 -1.68 -7.94
C ARG A 109 -11.54 -1.60 -7.68
N LEU A 110 -10.94 -2.67 -7.15
CA LEU A 110 -9.49 -2.73 -6.93
C LEU A 110 -8.72 -2.58 -8.24
N ASP A 111 -9.16 -3.25 -9.31
CA ASP A 111 -8.55 -3.12 -10.64
C ASP A 111 -8.57 -1.67 -11.15
N VAL A 112 -9.69 -0.95 -10.93
CA VAL A 112 -9.80 0.48 -11.31
C VAL A 112 -8.92 1.38 -10.44
N LEU A 113 -8.80 1.10 -9.14
CA LEU A 113 -8.01 1.91 -8.21
C LEU A 113 -6.49 1.71 -8.35
N MET A 114 -6.07 0.55 -8.87
CA MET A 114 -4.66 0.18 -9.05
C MET A 114 -4.14 0.40 -10.49
N ALA A 115 -5.00 0.80 -11.42
CA ALA A 115 -4.63 1.14 -12.79
C ALA A 115 -3.96 2.52 -12.88
#